data_AF-A0AAJ7IZJ0-F1
#
_entry.id   AF-A0AAJ7IZJ0-F1
#
_cell.length_a   1.000
_cell.length_b   1.000
_cell.length_c   1.000
_cell.angle_alpha   90.00
_cell.angle_beta   90.00
_cell.angle_gamma   90.00
#
_symmetry.space_group_name_H-M   'P 1'
#
loop_
_entity.id
_entity.type
_entity.pdbx_description
1 polymer ?
#
loop_
_entity_poly.entity_id
_entity_poly.type
_entity_poly.pdbx_seq_one_letter_code
_entity_poly.pdbx_strand_id
1 'polypeptide(L)'
;MSKLLGMMNALRGILPNVGGPRTEVRRLYMSIFNSIALYGAPIWAEEVLGNPTVTKAILRIQKMLAIRICCGYRTMALQAAFVLARTPPVTIVIRKFLDAWEEQLRLPEHENQRVVSSFLPVFGIWLKSAERVTFRTTQILSGHGCFAKYLCRIGKEESENCFHSWDAHRSTILGILGGCRDVGEVVQAALMSKSHWEAFTTFCEK
;
A
#
# COMPACT_ATOMS: atom_id res chain seq x y z
N MET A 1 -15.03 -0.42 -0.81
CA MET A 1 -16.20 -0.68 0.08
C MET A 1 -17.14 -1.80 -0.41
N SER A 2 -17.46 -1.91 -1.72
CA SER A 2 -18.42 -2.90 -2.25
C SER A 2 -18.13 -4.36 -1.86
N LYS A 3 -16.87 -4.81 -1.93
CA LYS A 3 -16.45 -6.17 -1.53
C LYS A 3 -16.73 -6.47 -0.05
N LEU A 4 -16.49 -5.51 0.84
CA LEU A 4 -16.74 -5.67 2.28
C LEU A 4 -18.24 -5.77 2.58
N LEU A 5 -19.07 -4.97 1.90
CA LEU A 5 -20.53 -5.04 2.02
C LEU A 5 -21.09 -6.35 1.46
N GLY A 6 -20.59 -6.83 0.33
CA GLY A 6 -20.97 -8.13 -0.23
C GLY A 6 -20.64 -9.29 0.73
N MET A 7 -19.43 -9.28 1.28
CA MET A 7 -19.02 -10.23 2.32
C MET A 7 -19.95 -10.16 3.55
N MET A 8 -20.30 -8.97 4.04
CA MET A 8 -21.21 -8.82 5.17
C MET A 8 -22.56 -9.51 4.94
N ASN A 9 -23.15 -9.30 3.76
CA ASN A 9 -24.48 -9.82 3.45
C ASN A 9 -24.47 -11.36 3.45
N ALA A 10 -23.42 -11.97 2.89
CA ALA A 10 -23.24 -13.43 2.94
C ALA A 10 -23.05 -13.94 4.38
N LEU A 11 -22.23 -13.27 5.19
CA LEU A 11 -21.92 -13.70 6.56
C LEU A 11 -23.11 -13.59 7.53
N ARG A 12 -24.10 -12.76 7.21
CA ARG A 12 -25.29 -12.60 8.05
C ARG A 12 -26.10 -13.89 8.17
N GLY A 13 -26.13 -14.71 7.12
CA GLY A 13 -26.81 -16.01 7.08
C GLY A 13 -25.97 -17.15 7.68
N ILE A 14 -24.66 -17.13 7.47
CA ILE A 14 -23.75 -18.23 7.86
C ILE A 14 -23.41 -18.16 9.37
N LEU A 15 -23.46 -16.98 9.99
CA LEU A 15 -23.04 -16.75 11.38
C LEU A 15 -24.21 -16.30 12.27
N PRO A 16 -25.23 -17.15 12.54
CA PRO A 16 -26.29 -16.80 13.48
C PRO A 16 -25.73 -16.68 14.91
N ASN A 17 -26.39 -15.90 15.78
CA ASN A 17 -25.91 -15.70 17.15
C ASN A 17 -26.10 -16.96 18.03
N VAL A 18 -27.17 -17.70 17.81
CA VAL A 18 -27.51 -18.94 18.54
C VAL A 18 -27.46 -20.11 17.56
N GLY A 19 -26.92 -21.25 18.00
CA GLY A 19 -26.83 -22.47 17.17
C GLY A 19 -25.88 -22.35 15.96
N GLY A 20 -25.10 -21.27 15.88
CA GLY A 20 -24.15 -21.04 14.79
C GLY A 20 -22.79 -21.73 15.01
N PRO A 21 -21.84 -21.50 14.08
CA PRO A 21 -20.53 -22.13 14.15
C PRO A 21 -19.71 -21.65 15.36
N ARG A 22 -18.70 -22.46 15.71
CA ARG A 22 -17.78 -22.20 16.82
C ARG A 22 -17.01 -20.88 16.67
N THR A 23 -16.48 -20.37 17.77
CA THR A 23 -15.80 -19.06 17.83
C THR A 23 -14.59 -18.98 16.90
N GLU A 24 -13.88 -20.07 16.67
CA GLU A 24 -12.71 -20.16 15.78
C GLU A 24 -13.08 -19.78 14.34
N VAL A 25 -14.19 -20.32 13.83
CA VAL A 25 -14.70 -20.02 12.48
C VAL A 25 -15.10 -18.55 12.37
N ARG A 26 -15.73 -17.99 13.42
CA ARG A 26 -16.11 -16.56 13.45
C ARG A 26 -14.88 -15.65 13.43
N ARG A 27 -13.82 -16.04 14.16
CA ARG A 27 -12.53 -15.32 14.16
C ARG A 27 -11.82 -15.42 12.81
N LEU A 28 -11.91 -16.55 12.12
CA LEU A 28 -11.37 -16.68 10.76
C LEU A 28 -11.99 -15.62 9.83
N TYR A 29 -13.31 -15.41 9.88
CA TYR A 29 -13.94 -14.36 9.07
C TYR A 29 -13.54 -12.93 9.47
N MET A 30 -13.29 -12.68 10.76
CA MET A 30 -12.70 -11.40 11.18
C MET A 30 -11.27 -11.23 10.66
N SER A 31 -10.48 -12.31 10.63
CA SER A 31 -9.14 -12.30 10.03
C SER A 31 -9.22 -11.97 8.54
N ILE A 32 -10.14 -12.60 7.80
CA ILE A 32 -10.38 -12.31 6.38
C ILE A 32 -10.77 -10.83 6.20
N PHE A 33 -11.66 -10.30 7.04
CA PHE A 33 -11.99 -8.87 7.03
C PHE A 33 -10.75 -7.99 7.22
N ASN A 34 -9.93 -8.29 8.23
CA ASN A 34 -8.70 -7.54 8.51
C ASN A 34 -7.71 -7.66 7.36
N SER A 35 -7.56 -8.83 6.74
CA SER A 35 -6.71 -9.03 5.55
C SER A 35 -7.19 -8.20 4.36
N ILE A 36 -8.50 -8.18 4.07
CA ILE A 36 -9.07 -7.35 2.99
C ILE A 36 -8.84 -5.86 3.28
N ALA A 37 -8.99 -5.44 4.53
CA ALA A 37 -8.74 -4.07 4.93
C ALA A 37 -7.24 -3.72 4.79
N LEU A 38 -6.34 -4.56 5.28
CA LEU A 38 -4.91 -4.28 5.25
C LEU A 38 -4.29 -4.36 3.86
N TYR A 39 -4.80 -5.23 2.99
CA TYR A 39 -4.27 -5.42 1.63
C TYR A 39 -4.17 -4.11 0.84
N GLY A 40 -5.20 -3.27 0.91
CA GLY A 40 -5.19 -1.98 0.22
C GLY A 40 -4.72 -0.82 1.09
N ALA A 41 -4.46 -1.04 2.39
CA ALA A 41 -4.30 0.04 3.37
C ALA A 41 -3.37 1.17 2.91
N PRO A 42 -2.21 0.91 2.29
CA PRO A 42 -1.35 1.98 1.77
C PRO A 42 -2.10 3.03 0.92
N ILE A 43 -3.03 2.60 0.07
CA ILE A 43 -3.70 3.47 -0.91
C ILE A 43 -4.85 4.27 -0.29
N TRP A 44 -5.67 3.64 0.56
CA TRP A 44 -6.92 4.25 1.04
C TRP A 44 -6.94 4.55 2.54
N ALA A 45 -5.91 4.19 3.32
CA ALA A 45 -5.87 4.43 4.77
C ALA A 45 -6.09 5.89 5.13
N GLU A 46 -5.44 6.79 4.40
CA GLU A 46 -5.52 8.23 4.66
C GLU A 46 -6.93 8.77 4.37
N GLU A 47 -7.59 8.30 3.32
CA GLU A 47 -9.01 8.62 3.06
C GLU A 47 -9.90 8.10 4.19
N VAL A 48 -9.67 6.87 4.67
CA VAL A 48 -10.46 6.33 5.79
C VAL A 48 -10.26 7.15 7.04
N LEU A 49 -9.00 7.35 7.43
CA LEU A 49 -8.62 7.99 8.68
C LEU A 49 -8.95 9.49 8.67
N GLY A 50 -8.93 10.13 7.49
CA GLY A 50 -9.27 11.53 7.29
C GLY A 50 -10.77 11.80 7.10
N ASN A 51 -11.57 10.81 6.70
CA ASN A 51 -13.00 10.97 6.43
C ASN A 51 -13.88 10.28 7.49
N PRO A 52 -14.54 11.04 8.39
CA PRO A 52 -15.38 10.47 9.45
C PRO A 52 -16.53 9.61 8.93
N THR A 53 -17.06 9.89 7.74
CA THR A 53 -18.15 9.13 7.14
C THR A 53 -17.68 7.74 6.72
N VAL A 54 -16.51 7.66 6.06
CA VAL A 54 -15.89 6.39 5.65
C VAL A 54 -15.45 5.59 6.88
N THR A 55 -14.83 6.24 7.86
CA THR A 55 -14.46 5.62 9.16
C THR A 55 -15.69 5.01 9.84
N LYS A 56 -16.79 5.76 9.96
CA LYS A 56 -18.03 5.23 10.57
C LYS A 56 -18.59 4.04 9.79
N ALA A 57 -18.55 4.10 8.46
CA ALA A 57 -19.01 3.02 7.61
C ALA A 57 -18.19 1.73 7.87
N ILE A 58 -16.86 1.80 7.80
CA ILE A 58 -16.02 0.60 7.98
C ILE A 58 -16.09 0.04 9.40
N LEU A 59 -16.12 0.90 10.42
CA LEU A 59 -16.27 0.47 11.81
C LEU A 59 -17.63 -0.19 12.06
N ARG A 60 -18.68 0.24 11.38
CA ARG A 60 -19.99 -0.43 11.42
C ARG A 60 -19.93 -1.83 10.81
N ILE A 61 -19.21 -2.01 9.70
CA ILE A 61 -18.98 -3.33 9.10
C ILE A 61 -18.26 -4.25 10.09
N GLN A 62 -17.13 -3.79 10.64
CA GLN A 62 -16.33 -4.57 11.57
C GLN A 62 -17.11 -4.90 12.86
N LYS A 63 -17.86 -3.94 13.40
CA LYS A 63 -18.71 -4.12 14.59
C LYS A 63 -19.71 -5.25 14.39
N MET A 64 -20.30 -5.37 13.21
CA MET A 64 -21.25 -6.45 12.92
C MET A 64 -20.59 -7.83 13.06
N LEU A 65 -19.35 -7.98 12.58
CA LEU A 65 -18.57 -9.21 12.74
C LEU A 65 -18.16 -9.44 14.20
N ALA A 66 -17.73 -8.39 14.90
CA ALA A 66 -17.39 -8.47 16.32
C ALA A 66 -18.58 -8.95 17.16
N ILE A 67 -19.78 -8.42 16.90
CA ILE A 67 -21.03 -8.86 17.53
C ILE A 67 -21.28 -10.36 17.26
N ARG A 68 -20.99 -10.85 16.05
CA ARG A 68 -21.12 -12.29 15.79
C ARG A 68 -20.12 -13.11 16.59
N ILE A 69 -18.87 -12.67 16.74
CA ILE A 69 -17.85 -13.39 17.51
C ILE A 69 -18.25 -13.55 18.97
N CYS A 70 -18.76 -12.50 19.60
CA CYS A 70 -19.20 -12.53 21.01
C CYS A 70 -20.68 -12.91 21.19
N CYS A 71 -21.39 -13.26 20.11
CA CYS A 71 -22.81 -13.59 20.10
C CYS A 71 -23.73 -12.51 20.72
N GLY A 72 -23.34 -11.24 20.63
CA GLY A 72 -24.06 -10.11 21.22
C GLY A 72 -25.32 -9.68 20.47
N TYR A 73 -26.14 -8.83 21.10
CA TYR A 73 -27.26 -8.17 20.43
C TYR A 73 -26.80 -7.08 19.46
N ARG A 74 -27.61 -6.80 18.42
CA ARG A 74 -27.33 -5.76 17.42
C ARG A 74 -27.18 -4.35 18.00
N THR A 75 -27.81 -4.10 19.15
CA THR A 75 -27.83 -2.81 19.86
C THR A 75 -26.59 -2.58 20.73
N MET A 76 -25.74 -3.60 20.91
CA MET A 76 -24.52 -3.51 21.70
C MET A 76 -23.65 -2.32 21.26
N ALA A 77 -23.07 -1.59 22.20
CA ALA A 77 -22.16 -0.48 21.91
C ALA A 77 -20.95 -0.94 21.09
N LEU A 78 -20.37 -0.05 20.28
CA LEU A 78 -19.26 -0.38 19.38
C LEU A 78 -18.01 -0.81 20.14
N GLN A 79 -17.62 -0.05 21.17
CA GLN A 79 -16.46 -0.35 22.00
C GLN A 79 -16.65 -1.67 22.76
N ALA A 80 -17.84 -1.91 23.30
CA ALA A 80 -18.17 -3.16 24.00
C ALA A 80 -18.03 -4.38 23.07
N ALA A 81 -18.54 -4.29 21.83
CA ALA A 81 -18.44 -5.38 20.86
C ALA A 81 -16.96 -5.72 20.56
N PHE A 82 -16.12 -4.71 20.37
CA PHE A 82 -14.68 -4.89 20.10
C PHE A 82 -13.91 -5.48 21.27
N VAL A 83 -14.17 -5.01 22.49
CA VAL A 83 -13.54 -5.55 23.71
C VAL A 83 -13.93 -7.01 23.92
N LEU A 84 -15.22 -7.33 23.86
CA LEU A 84 -15.71 -8.70 24.06
C LEU A 84 -15.26 -9.66 22.96
N ALA A 85 -15.21 -9.19 21.71
CA ALA A 85 -14.69 -9.97 20.59
C ALA A 85 -13.15 -10.06 20.57
N ARG A 86 -12.46 -9.33 21.45
CA ARG A 86 -10.99 -9.19 21.50
C ARG A 86 -10.39 -8.80 20.16
N THR A 87 -11.01 -7.81 19.50
CA THR A 87 -10.59 -7.32 18.19
C THR A 87 -10.48 -5.80 18.22
N PRO A 88 -9.31 -5.22 17.92
CA PRO A 88 -9.16 -3.77 17.88
C PRO A 88 -9.92 -3.18 16.67
N PRO A 89 -10.40 -1.92 16.77
CA PRO A 89 -10.89 -1.18 15.61
C PRO A 89 -9.87 -1.21 14.45
N VAL A 90 -10.34 -1.49 13.23
CA VAL A 90 -9.49 -1.61 12.04
C VAL A 90 -8.72 -0.33 11.74
N THR A 91 -9.24 0.83 12.15
CA THR A 91 -8.54 2.12 12.05
C THR A 91 -7.26 2.15 12.86
N ILE A 92 -7.25 1.52 14.06
CA ILE A 92 -6.04 1.39 14.88
C ILE A 92 -5.06 0.42 14.22
N VAL A 93 -5.57 -0.70 13.69
CA VAL A 93 -4.74 -1.70 13.01
C VAL A 93 -4.07 -1.13 11.77
N ILE A 94 -4.81 -0.40 10.94
CA ILE A 94 -4.28 0.28 9.74
C ILE A 94 -3.20 1.28 10.11
N ARG A 95 -3.43 2.13 11.12
CA ARG A 95 -2.44 3.10 11.58
C ARG A 95 -1.17 2.42 12.04
N LYS A 96 -1.28 1.45 12.95
CA LYS A 96 -0.14 0.68 13.45
C LYS A 96 0.61 -0.06 12.36
N PHE A 97 -0.08 -0.58 11.35
CA PHE A 97 0.54 -1.21 10.19
C PHE A 97 1.41 -0.24 9.40
N LEU A 98 0.90 0.97 9.11
CA LEU A 98 1.66 1.98 8.36
C LEU A 98 2.82 2.54 9.18
N ASP A 99 2.60 2.86 10.45
CA ASP A 99 3.64 3.36 11.36
C ASP A 99 4.78 2.34 11.48
N ALA A 100 4.45 1.06 11.70
CA ALA A 100 5.45 0.00 11.84
C ALA A 100 6.22 -0.25 10.54
N TRP A 101 5.56 -0.16 9.38
CA TRP A 101 6.25 -0.29 8.09
C TRP A 101 7.23 0.87 7.88
N GLU A 102 6.84 2.11 8.17
CA GLU A 102 7.72 3.26 8.04
C GLU A 102 8.89 3.23 9.04
N GLU A 103 8.65 2.82 10.29
CA GLU A 103 9.69 2.58 11.29
C GLU A 103 10.67 1.50 10.84
N GLN A 104 10.18 0.39 10.29
CA GLN A 104 11.04 -0.67 9.74
C GLN A 104 11.95 -0.11 8.63
N LEU A 105 11.41 0.70 7.71
CA LEU A 105 12.20 1.32 6.64
C LEU A 105 13.28 2.30 7.13
N ARG A 106 13.15 2.84 8.35
CA ARG A 106 14.18 3.71 8.96
C ARG A 106 15.41 2.95 9.48
N LEU A 107 15.30 1.62 9.64
CA LEU A 107 16.42 0.81 10.11
C LEU A 107 17.55 0.76 9.08
N PRO A 108 18.83 0.75 9.51
CA PRO A 108 19.98 0.94 8.61
C PRO A 108 20.38 -0.27 7.75
N GLU A 109 19.69 -1.42 7.84
CA GLU A 109 20.13 -2.68 7.21
C GLU A 109 19.13 -3.21 6.16
N HIS A 110 18.84 -2.41 5.14
CA HIS A 110 18.00 -2.87 4.01
C HIS A 110 18.82 -3.14 2.76
N GLU A 111 18.62 -4.31 2.15
CA GLU A 111 18.99 -4.50 0.74
C GLU A 111 18.30 -3.40 -0.10
N ASN A 112 19.03 -2.78 -1.03
CA ASN A 112 18.56 -1.65 -1.84
C ASN A 112 18.19 -0.38 -1.06
N GLN A 113 19.01 -0.02 -0.08
CA GLN A 113 18.86 1.21 0.73
C GLN A 113 18.67 2.49 -0.10
N ARG A 114 19.19 2.53 -1.33
CA ARG A 114 18.93 3.60 -2.31
C ARG A 114 17.45 3.83 -2.58
N VAL A 115 16.65 2.77 -2.74
CA VAL A 115 15.19 2.91 -2.95
C VAL A 115 14.54 3.44 -1.69
N VAL A 116 14.89 2.86 -0.55
CA VAL A 116 14.33 3.26 0.75
C VAL A 116 14.62 4.73 1.05
N SER A 117 15.87 5.18 0.89
CA SER A 117 16.26 6.57 1.10
C SER A 117 15.58 7.54 0.13
N SER A 118 15.20 7.07 -1.07
CA SER A 118 14.51 7.89 -2.07
C SER A 118 13.04 8.13 -1.72
N PHE A 119 12.35 7.08 -1.24
CA PHE A 119 10.91 7.13 -0.99
C PHE A 119 10.54 7.47 0.45
N LEU A 120 11.39 7.18 1.43
CA LEU A 120 11.08 7.41 2.85
C LEU A 120 10.73 8.88 3.17
N PRO A 121 11.43 9.91 2.64
CA PRO A 121 11.06 11.31 2.87
C PRO A 121 9.67 11.70 2.32
N VAL A 122 9.19 10.97 1.31
CA VAL A 122 7.92 11.19 0.62
C VAL A 122 6.96 10.03 0.81
N PHE A 123 7.16 9.20 1.84
CA PHE A 123 6.48 7.92 1.99
C PHE A 123 4.95 8.07 2.02
N GLY A 124 4.44 9.00 2.84
CA GLY A 124 3.01 9.28 2.90
C GLY A 124 2.40 9.79 1.57
N ILE A 125 3.15 10.58 0.80
CA ILE A 125 2.72 11.06 -0.52
C ILE A 125 2.72 9.89 -1.51
N TRP A 126 3.77 9.07 -1.48
CA TRP A 126 3.90 7.90 -2.33
C TRP A 126 2.75 6.91 -2.14
N LEU A 127 2.42 6.57 -0.88
CA LEU A 127 1.33 5.63 -0.59
C LEU A 127 -0.04 6.16 -1.05
N LYS A 128 -0.25 7.49 -1.00
CA LYS A 128 -1.45 8.16 -1.52
C LYS A 128 -1.51 8.20 -3.04
N SER A 129 -0.36 8.10 -3.70
CA SER A 129 -0.30 8.23 -5.15
C SER A 129 -0.98 7.04 -5.83
N ALA A 130 -1.80 7.32 -6.84
CA ALA A 130 -2.36 6.29 -7.73
C ALA A 130 -1.42 6.01 -8.91
N GLU A 131 -0.18 6.45 -8.78
CA GLU A 131 0.80 6.45 -9.86
C GLU A 131 1.32 5.05 -10.12
N ARG A 132 1.39 4.68 -11.40
CA ARG A 132 1.82 3.34 -11.80
C ARG A 132 3.34 3.26 -11.83
N VAL A 133 3.89 2.20 -11.24
CA VAL A 133 5.29 1.80 -11.46
C VAL A 133 5.31 0.78 -12.60
N THR A 134 6.03 1.09 -13.67
CA THR A 134 6.24 0.18 -14.80
C THR A 134 7.43 -0.74 -14.56
N PHE A 135 7.63 -1.72 -15.44
CA PHE A 135 8.81 -2.59 -15.38
C PHE A 135 10.10 -1.76 -15.45
N ARG A 136 10.24 -0.87 -16.44
CA ARG A 136 11.46 -0.05 -16.61
C ARG A 136 11.65 0.94 -15.47
N THR A 137 10.58 1.59 -15.01
CA THR A 137 10.61 2.46 -13.83
C THR A 137 11.15 1.71 -12.60
N THR A 138 10.67 0.48 -12.37
CA THR A 138 11.14 -0.37 -11.26
C THR A 138 12.65 -0.63 -11.35
N GLN A 139 13.15 -0.94 -12.54
CA GLN A 139 14.57 -1.27 -12.73
C GLN A 139 15.49 -0.05 -12.55
N ILE A 140 15.06 1.12 -13.00
CA ILE A 140 15.80 2.37 -12.81
C ILE A 140 15.85 2.73 -11.32
N LEU A 141 14.71 2.69 -10.64
CA LEU A 141 14.60 3.04 -9.22
C LEU A 141 15.42 2.09 -8.33
N SER A 142 15.34 0.79 -8.62
CA SER A 142 16.09 -0.24 -7.88
C SER A 142 17.58 -0.30 -8.25
N GLY A 143 18.03 0.48 -9.24
CA GLY A 143 19.43 0.51 -9.66
C GLY A 143 19.88 -0.66 -10.54
N HIS A 144 18.94 -1.51 -10.98
CA HIS A 144 19.21 -2.63 -11.90
C HIS A 144 19.38 -2.18 -13.37
N GLY A 145 18.96 -0.97 -13.72
CA GLY A 145 19.13 -0.40 -15.07
C GLY A 145 18.15 -0.98 -16.08
N CYS A 146 18.60 -1.41 -17.26
CA CYS A 146 17.74 -1.90 -18.33
C CYS A 146 17.98 -3.35 -18.73
N PHE A 147 18.83 -4.07 -17.99
CA PHE A 147 19.29 -5.43 -18.33
C PHE A 147 19.93 -5.55 -19.72
N ALA A 148 20.39 -4.45 -20.34
CA ALA A 148 20.96 -4.44 -21.70
C ALA A 148 22.01 -5.53 -21.90
N LYS A 149 22.92 -5.71 -20.94
CA LYS A 149 23.91 -6.80 -20.96
C LYS A 149 23.31 -8.21 -21.01
N TYR A 150 22.28 -8.47 -20.20
CA TYR A 150 21.59 -9.76 -20.21
C TYR A 150 20.76 -9.97 -21.49
N LEU A 151 20.05 -8.93 -21.93
CA LEU A 151 19.22 -8.96 -23.13
C LEU A 151 20.06 -9.13 -24.39
N CYS A 152 21.19 -8.44 -24.49
CA CYS A 152 22.19 -8.61 -25.55
C CYS A 152 22.72 -10.05 -25.55
N ARG A 153 23.04 -10.61 -24.37
CA ARG A 153 23.49 -12.00 -24.24
C ARG A 153 22.47 -13.03 -24.75
N ILE A 154 21.17 -12.77 -24.62
CA ILE A 154 20.11 -13.68 -25.13
C ILE A 154 19.59 -13.27 -26.53
N GLY A 155 20.28 -12.36 -27.21
CA GLY A 155 19.93 -11.90 -28.56
C GLY A 155 18.61 -11.10 -28.64
N LYS A 156 18.19 -10.49 -27.54
CA LYS A 156 16.98 -9.64 -27.46
C LYS A 156 17.28 -8.15 -27.58
N GLU A 157 18.55 -7.76 -27.49
CA GLU A 157 19.02 -6.39 -27.70
C GLU A 157 20.29 -6.40 -28.54
N GLU A 158 20.54 -5.34 -29.30
CA GLU A 158 21.72 -5.21 -30.18
C GLU A 158 22.97 -4.73 -29.42
N SER A 159 22.81 -4.18 -28.22
CA SER A 159 23.90 -3.59 -27.44
C SER A 159 23.86 -3.94 -25.96
N GLU A 160 25.03 -4.11 -25.36
CA GLU A 160 25.19 -4.20 -23.90
C GLU A 160 25.10 -2.82 -23.21
N ASN A 161 25.21 -1.73 -23.98
CA ASN A 161 25.14 -0.38 -23.43
C ASN A 161 23.74 -0.10 -22.91
N CYS A 162 23.64 0.13 -21.60
CA CYS A 162 22.39 0.56 -21.03
C CYS A 162 22.23 2.06 -21.23
N PHE A 163 21.37 2.45 -22.17
CA PHE A 163 20.91 3.84 -22.26
C PHE A 163 20.38 4.29 -20.90
N HIS A 164 19.63 3.46 -20.17
CA HIS A 164 19.04 3.77 -18.85
C HIS A 164 19.97 3.70 -17.63
N SER A 165 21.30 3.70 -17.82
CA SER A 165 22.21 3.94 -16.71
C SER A 165 21.93 5.33 -16.11
N TRP A 166 21.91 5.47 -14.78
CA TRP A 166 21.75 6.77 -14.12
C TRP A 166 22.76 7.80 -14.65
N ASP A 167 24.01 7.36 -14.86
CA ASP A 167 25.09 8.23 -15.33
C ASP A 167 24.89 8.70 -16.77
N ALA A 168 24.18 7.91 -17.61
CA ALA A 168 23.90 8.26 -19.00
C ALA A 168 22.77 9.31 -19.14
N HIS A 169 21.91 9.45 -18.13
CA HIS A 169 20.69 10.25 -18.23
C HIS A 169 20.56 11.38 -17.20
N ARG A 170 21.53 11.50 -16.30
CA ARG A 170 21.56 12.53 -15.26
C ARG A 170 21.32 13.93 -15.82
N SER A 171 21.93 14.29 -16.94
CA SER A 171 21.81 15.63 -17.56
C SER A 171 20.40 15.95 -18.09
N THR A 172 19.71 14.99 -18.71
CA THR A 172 18.36 15.17 -19.26
C THR A 172 17.31 15.29 -18.15
N ILE A 173 17.42 14.45 -17.11
CA ILE A 173 16.50 14.51 -15.96
C ILE A 173 16.74 15.82 -15.16
N LEU A 174 18.00 16.24 -15.01
CA LEU A 174 18.37 17.54 -14.41
C LEU A 174 17.73 18.73 -15.12
N GLY A 175 17.59 18.67 -16.45
CA GLY A 175 16.95 19.73 -17.25
C GLY A 175 15.43 19.79 -17.09
N ILE A 176 14.77 18.67 -16.75
CA ILE A 176 13.31 18.58 -16.56
C ILE A 176 12.91 18.86 -15.11
N LEU A 177 13.66 18.35 -14.13
CA LEU A 177 13.30 18.37 -12.71
C LEU A 177 14.08 19.42 -11.90
N GLY A 178 15.14 20.01 -12.46
CA GLY A 178 15.92 21.07 -11.82
C GLY A 178 16.87 20.55 -10.74
N GLY A 179 18.16 20.45 -11.05
CA GLY A 179 19.23 20.37 -10.03
C GLY A 179 19.37 19.06 -9.22
N CYS A 180 18.50 18.06 -9.41
CA CYS A 180 18.53 16.77 -8.72
C CYS A 180 19.87 15.99 -8.86
N ARG A 181 20.62 15.87 -7.77
CA ARG A 181 21.95 15.26 -7.68
C ARG A 181 21.92 13.74 -7.53
N ASP A 182 20.82 13.17 -7.02
CA ASP A 182 20.64 11.73 -6.86
C ASP A 182 19.22 11.26 -7.22
N VAL A 183 19.02 9.93 -7.21
CA VAL A 183 17.75 9.28 -7.58
C VAL A 183 16.64 9.58 -6.59
N GLY A 184 16.98 9.83 -5.33
CA GLY A 184 16.03 10.26 -4.31
C GLY A 184 15.48 11.64 -4.58
N GLU A 185 16.33 12.59 -4.95
CA GLU A 185 15.89 13.93 -5.34
C GLU A 185 14.98 13.90 -6.59
N VAL A 186 15.25 13.01 -7.55
CA VAL A 186 14.39 12.79 -8.72
C VAL A 186 13.04 12.20 -8.33
N VAL A 187 13.02 11.19 -7.47
CA VAL A 187 11.77 10.58 -6.96
C VAL A 187 10.94 11.63 -6.22
N GLN A 188 11.57 12.44 -5.37
CA GLN A 188 10.88 13.50 -4.65
C GLN A 188 10.28 14.52 -5.61
N ALA A 189 11.05 15.03 -6.58
CA ALA A 189 10.57 15.98 -7.58
C ALA A 189 9.47 15.38 -8.48
N ALA A 190 9.60 14.12 -8.87
CA ALA A 190 8.61 13.40 -9.67
C ALA A 190 7.28 13.23 -8.93
N LEU A 191 7.32 13.05 -7.60
CA LEU A 191 6.13 12.89 -6.77
C LEU A 191 5.48 14.21 -6.34
N MET A 192 6.09 15.36 -6.64
CA MET A 192 5.48 16.67 -6.38
C MET A 192 4.26 16.96 -7.26
N SER A 193 4.16 16.32 -8.44
CA SER A 193 3.00 16.47 -9.30
C SER A 193 2.80 15.25 -10.19
N LYS A 194 1.55 15.00 -10.56
CA LYS A 194 1.20 13.94 -11.51
C LYS A 194 1.92 14.11 -12.86
N SER A 195 2.01 15.33 -13.37
CA SER A 195 2.70 15.61 -14.63
C SER A 195 4.20 15.33 -14.56
N HIS A 196 4.85 15.56 -13.40
CA HIS A 196 6.25 15.18 -13.24
C HIS A 196 6.44 13.67 -13.21
N TRP A 197 5.54 12.93 -12.56
CA TRP A 197 5.58 11.47 -12.57
C TRP A 197 5.33 10.89 -13.97
N GLU A 198 4.37 11.45 -14.71
CA GLU A 198 4.10 11.08 -16.11
C GLU A 198 5.32 11.36 -17.00
N ALA A 199 6.00 12.49 -16.82
CA ALA A 199 7.23 12.80 -17.55
C ALA A 199 8.36 11.81 -17.20
N PHE A 200 8.55 11.50 -15.92
CA PHE A 200 9.55 10.55 -15.45
C PHE A 200 9.30 9.13 -15.99
N THR A 201 8.06 8.66 -15.94
CA THR A 201 7.69 7.33 -16.46
C THR A 201 7.80 7.27 -17.98
N THR A 202 7.35 8.30 -18.71
CA THR A 202 7.54 8.40 -20.16
C THR A 202 9.01 8.32 -20.55
N PHE A 203 9.88 8.97 -19.77
CA PHE A 203 11.31 8.87 -19.95
C PHE A 203 11.84 7.44 -19.67
N CYS A 204 11.36 6.77 -18.62
CA CYS A 204 11.77 5.40 -18.31
C CYS A 204 11.38 4.38 -19.41
N GLU A 205 10.34 4.66 -20.19
CA GLU A 205 9.85 3.78 -21.25
C GLU A 205 10.51 3.99 -22.63
N LYS A 206 11.37 5.01 -22.79
CA LYS A 206 12.10 5.30 -24.04
C LYS A 206 13.39 4.52 -24.15
#